data_AF-A0A3N9UPI8-F1
#
_entry.id   AF-A0A3N9UPI8-F1
#
_cell.length_a   1.000
_cell.length_b   1.000
_cell.length_c   1.000
_cell.angle_alpha   90.00
_cell.angle_beta   90.00
_cell.angle_gamma   90.00
#
_symmetry.space_group_name_H-M   'P 1'
#
loop_
_entity.id
_entity.type
_entity.pdbx_description
1 polymer ?
#
loop_
_entity_poly.entity_id
_entity_poly.type
_entity_poly.pdbx_seq_one_letter_code
_entity_poly.pdbx_strand_id
1 'polypeptide(L)'
;MRDLNYYHENTYVLCTSMQVLMETIVFENLGVRVIEVPNPVKIPGVDMSKYPKLDIVVDEPDEAMCARRNSFYQELKPLYELLSYYDQYHSLRSHILHPDIYVTSKVVGIIDYEYSTTLIDYELNSYMNVRLDSIIQIDNTFEKEKKKLMYLAIFTPTTSDLHTLLKETLKRSKVFWSLMNAENKKMSILYFKQIDHLIDLANKEKPDPEALEVLRRELTRLFYTLKLNFELLGVY
;
A
#
# COMPACT_ATOMS: atom_id res chain seq x y z
N MET A 1 14.72 12.82 29.84
CA MET A 1 13.65 11.89 29.41
C MET A 1 12.38 12.70 29.31
N ARG A 2 11.87 12.97 28.11
CA ARG A 2 10.58 13.64 27.92
C ARG A 2 9.54 12.57 27.62
N ASP A 3 8.38 12.72 28.24
CA ASP A 3 7.34 11.72 28.40
C ASP A 3 6.83 11.10 27.10
N LEU A 4 6.83 9.77 27.07
CA LEU A 4 6.20 8.93 26.03
C LEU A 4 4.66 8.91 26.14
N ASN A 5 4.07 9.66 27.08
CA ASN A 5 2.65 9.62 27.42
C ASN A 5 1.79 10.70 26.72
N TYR A 6 2.36 11.50 25.81
CA TYR A 6 1.63 12.61 25.16
C TYR A 6 1.04 12.27 23.77
N TYR A 7 1.06 11.00 23.33
CA TYR A 7 0.53 10.61 22.01
C TYR A 7 -0.94 10.15 22.03
N HIS A 8 -1.69 10.45 23.09
CA HIS A 8 -3.09 10.02 23.24
C HIS A 8 -4.14 10.99 22.69
N GLU A 9 -3.77 12.15 22.13
CA GLU A 9 -4.77 13.20 21.82
C GLU A 9 -5.20 13.29 20.35
N ASN A 10 -4.76 12.40 19.46
CA ASN A 10 -5.36 12.26 18.13
C ASN A 10 -5.36 10.79 17.69
N THR A 11 -6.45 10.07 17.95
CA THR A 11 -6.64 8.65 17.64
C THR A 11 -6.33 8.30 16.17
N TYR A 12 -6.44 9.29 15.27
CA TYR A 12 -6.35 9.14 13.81
C TYR A 12 -5.11 9.78 13.17
N VAL A 13 -4.21 10.36 13.96
CA VAL A 13 -2.94 10.91 13.45
C VAL A 13 -1.84 9.87 13.65
N LEU A 14 -1.35 9.32 12.53
CA LEU A 14 -0.18 8.44 12.56
C LEU A 14 1.06 9.21 12.99
N CYS A 15 1.90 8.57 13.80
CA CYS A 15 3.16 9.17 14.26
C CYS A 15 4.22 9.26 13.14
N THR A 16 4.05 8.49 12.05
CA THR A 16 4.95 8.40 10.90
C THR A 16 4.26 7.68 9.74
N SER A 17 4.93 7.62 8.59
CA SER A 17 4.52 6.83 7.43
C SER A 17 5.53 5.73 7.11
N MET A 18 5.03 4.58 6.65
CA MET A 18 5.92 3.57 6.06
C MET A 18 6.65 4.11 4.82
N GLN A 19 6.08 5.11 4.15
CA GLN A 19 6.71 5.77 3.02
C GLN A 19 8.09 6.33 3.39
N VAL A 20 8.17 7.15 4.45
CA VAL A 20 9.43 7.75 4.90
C VAL A 20 10.45 6.66 5.23
N LEU A 21 10.01 5.58 5.88
CA LEU A 21 10.89 4.48 6.28
C LEU A 21 11.43 3.71 5.08
N MET A 22 10.58 3.38 4.11
CA MET A 22 10.97 2.66 2.89
C MET A 22 11.85 3.51 1.99
N GLU A 23 11.51 4.79 1.81
CA GLU A 23 12.34 5.76 1.09
C GLU A 23 13.71 5.90 1.73
N THR A 24 13.78 5.97 3.07
CA THR A 24 15.07 6.04 3.78
C THR A 24 15.93 4.81 3.50
N ILE A 25 15.36 3.60 3.54
CA ILE A 25 16.11 2.37 3.25
C ILE A 25 16.58 2.36 1.79
N VAL A 26 15.68 2.68 0.85
CA VAL A 26 16.00 2.65 -0.58
C VAL A 26 17.04 3.71 -0.94
N PHE A 27 16.87 4.93 -0.44
CA PHE A 27 17.76 6.04 -0.75
C PHE A 27 19.12 5.93 -0.03
N GLU A 28 19.13 5.62 1.26
CA GLU A 28 20.38 5.61 2.04
C GLU A 28 21.19 4.33 1.85
N ASN A 29 20.55 3.20 1.52
CA ASN A 29 21.21 1.89 1.61
C ASN A 29 21.22 1.08 0.32
N LEU A 30 20.31 1.36 -0.61
CA LEU A 30 20.13 0.58 -1.84
C LEU A 30 20.47 1.36 -3.11
N GLY A 31 21.18 2.49 -2.97
CA GLY A 31 21.81 3.20 -4.10
C GLY A 31 20.82 3.94 -5.00
N VAL A 32 19.73 4.43 -4.43
CA VAL A 32 18.86 5.38 -5.11
C VAL A 32 19.18 6.76 -4.53
N ARG A 33 19.46 7.75 -5.38
CA ARG A 33 19.81 9.09 -4.93
C ARG A 33 18.89 10.10 -5.57
N VAL A 34 18.53 11.10 -4.77
CA VAL A 34 17.83 12.27 -5.27
C VAL A 34 18.87 13.30 -5.67
N ILE A 35 18.92 13.65 -6.95
CA ILE A 35 19.84 14.66 -7.49
C ILE A 35 19.08 15.86 -8.01
N GLU A 36 19.65 17.05 -7.90
CA GLU A 36 19.04 18.24 -8.51
C GLU A 36 19.32 18.22 -10.02
N VAL A 37 18.26 18.20 -10.84
CA VAL A 37 18.33 18.28 -12.30
C VAL A 37 17.48 19.42 -12.86
N PRO A 38 17.86 19.97 -14.03
CA PRO A 38 17.09 21.03 -14.68
C PRO A 38 15.70 20.58 -15.16
N ASN A 39 15.52 19.29 -15.48
CA ASN A 39 14.29 18.72 -16.04
C ASN A 39 13.98 17.37 -15.38
N PRO A 40 13.19 17.34 -14.29
CA PRO A 40 12.90 16.10 -13.56
C PRO A 40 12.01 15.15 -14.36
N VAL A 41 12.27 13.84 -14.25
CA VAL A 41 11.36 12.82 -14.78
C VAL A 41 10.10 12.75 -13.91
N LYS A 42 8.92 12.79 -14.52
CA LYS A 42 7.65 12.63 -13.78
C LYS A 42 7.49 11.19 -13.32
N ILE A 43 7.43 11.00 -12.00
CA ILE A 43 7.11 9.71 -11.39
C ILE A 43 5.61 9.68 -11.05
N PRO A 44 4.83 8.73 -11.60
CA PRO A 44 3.40 8.59 -11.27
C PRO A 44 3.17 8.35 -9.78
N GLY A 45 2.23 9.08 -9.16
CA GLY A 45 1.84 8.90 -7.76
C GLY A 45 2.68 9.66 -6.72
N VAL A 46 3.76 10.33 -7.12
CA VAL A 46 4.57 11.21 -6.25
C VAL A 46 4.19 12.67 -6.51
N ASP A 47 3.88 13.42 -5.45
CA ASP A 47 3.63 14.87 -5.55
C ASP A 47 4.94 15.63 -5.80
N MET A 48 5.30 15.76 -7.06
CA MET A 48 6.51 16.46 -7.53
C MET A 48 6.47 17.98 -7.28
N SER A 49 5.34 18.55 -6.84
CA SER A 49 5.24 20.00 -6.54
C SER A 49 6.15 20.43 -5.38
N LYS A 50 6.52 19.49 -4.50
CA LYS A 50 7.45 19.70 -3.38
C LYS A 50 8.92 19.57 -3.77
N TYR A 51 9.20 19.05 -4.97
CA TYR A 51 10.54 18.69 -5.44
C TYR A 51 10.77 19.10 -6.92
N PRO A 52 10.56 20.39 -7.29
CA PRO A 52 10.47 20.85 -8.67
C PRO A 52 11.75 20.74 -9.50
N LYS A 53 12.84 20.22 -8.92
CA LYS A 53 14.15 20.09 -9.56
C LYS A 53 14.84 18.77 -9.24
N LEU A 54 14.12 17.76 -8.75
CA LEU A 54 14.77 16.54 -8.27
C LEU A 54 14.53 15.39 -9.26
N ASP A 55 15.61 14.81 -9.77
CA ASP A 55 15.58 13.50 -10.44
C ASP A 55 15.93 12.41 -9.46
N ILE A 56 15.43 11.22 -9.73
CA ILE A 56 15.85 10.02 -9.04
C ILE A 56 16.87 9.31 -9.93
N VAL A 57 18.11 9.21 -9.45
CA VAL A 57 19.16 8.43 -10.09
C VAL A 57 19.38 7.15 -9.32
N VAL A 58 19.50 6.05 -10.04
CA VAL A 58 19.89 4.75 -9.49
C VAL A 58 21.36 4.54 -9.81
N ASP A 59 22.17 4.42 -8.76
CA ASP A 59 23.60 4.18 -8.91
C ASP A 59 23.85 2.81 -9.55
N GLU A 60 24.91 2.75 -10.38
CA GLU A 60 25.49 1.48 -10.80
C GLU A 60 25.98 0.74 -9.54
N PRO A 61 25.38 -0.41 -9.22
CA PRO A 61 25.65 -1.06 -7.95
C PRO A 61 27.01 -1.77 -7.98
N ASP A 62 27.85 -1.49 -6.97
CA ASP A 62 28.99 -2.36 -6.67
C ASP A 62 28.54 -3.75 -6.21
N GLU A 63 29.46 -4.72 -6.11
CA GLU A 63 29.12 -6.10 -5.72
C GLU A 63 28.41 -6.19 -4.37
N ALA A 64 28.78 -5.33 -3.41
CA ALA A 64 28.17 -5.30 -2.08
C ALA A 64 26.74 -4.76 -2.13
N MET A 65 26.49 -3.72 -2.93
CA MET A 65 25.17 -3.16 -3.17
C MET A 65 24.28 -4.15 -3.94
N CYS A 66 24.83 -4.82 -4.96
CA CYS A 66 24.15 -5.91 -5.66
C CYS A 66 23.71 -7.01 -4.69
N ALA A 67 24.60 -7.46 -3.81
CA ALA A 67 24.28 -8.49 -2.82
C ALA A 67 23.18 -8.03 -1.84
N ARG A 68 23.23 -6.76 -1.39
CA ARG A 68 22.18 -6.17 -0.52
C ARG A 68 20.84 -6.06 -1.24
N ARG A 69 20.81 -5.53 -2.47
CA ARG A 69 19.59 -5.43 -3.31
C ARG A 69 18.97 -6.81 -3.53
N ASN A 70 19.79 -7.80 -3.92
CA ASN A 70 19.32 -9.17 -4.14
C ASN A 70 18.77 -9.79 -2.86
N SER A 71 19.44 -9.61 -1.72
CA SER A 71 18.95 -10.16 -0.44
C SER A 71 17.64 -9.51 -0.01
N PHE A 72 17.56 -8.18 -0.12
CA PHE A 72 16.34 -7.42 0.16
C PHE A 72 15.19 -7.87 -0.74
N TYR A 73 15.44 -8.03 -2.05
CA TYR A 73 14.46 -8.54 -2.97
C TYR A 73 14.01 -9.96 -2.63
N GLN A 74 14.92 -10.92 -2.42
CA GLN A 74 14.54 -12.30 -2.15
C GLN A 74 13.66 -12.41 -0.90
N GLU A 75 13.94 -11.62 0.14
CA GLU A 75 13.11 -11.56 1.35
C GLU A 75 11.71 -10.98 1.07
N LEU A 76 11.58 -10.03 0.14
CA LEU A 76 10.33 -9.34 -0.18
C LEU A 76 9.61 -9.85 -1.44
N LYS A 77 10.22 -10.75 -2.21
CA LYS A 77 9.70 -11.27 -3.47
C LYS A 77 8.28 -11.84 -3.33
N PRO A 78 7.95 -12.65 -2.31
CA PRO A 78 6.59 -13.15 -2.14
C PRO A 78 5.56 -12.02 -1.98
N LEU A 79 5.94 -10.94 -1.28
CA LEU A 79 5.09 -9.76 -1.13
C LEU A 79 4.93 -9.03 -2.47
N TYR A 80 6.01 -8.88 -3.24
CA TYR A 80 5.96 -8.26 -4.57
C TYR A 80 5.04 -9.02 -5.53
N GLU A 81 5.11 -10.35 -5.57
CA GLU A 81 4.24 -11.17 -6.42
C GLU A 81 2.76 -10.95 -6.07
N LEU A 82 2.43 -10.91 -4.78
CA LEU A 82 1.08 -10.62 -4.30
C LEU A 82 0.62 -9.19 -4.61
N LEU A 83 1.51 -8.20 -4.50
CA LEU A 83 1.25 -6.82 -4.91
C LEU A 83 0.97 -6.72 -6.41
N SER A 84 1.68 -7.50 -7.24
CA SER A 84 1.44 -7.56 -8.68
C SER A 84 0.07 -8.14 -9.01
N TYR A 85 -0.37 -9.21 -8.33
CA TYR A 85 -1.73 -9.73 -8.49
C TYR A 85 -2.78 -8.68 -8.09
N TYR A 86 -2.56 -7.97 -6.99
CA TYR A 86 -3.44 -6.90 -6.54
C TYR A 86 -3.56 -5.77 -7.56
N ASP A 87 -2.44 -5.28 -8.10
CA ASP A 87 -2.44 -4.20 -9.10
C ASP A 87 -3.14 -4.61 -10.41
N GLN A 88 -2.89 -5.84 -10.86
CA GLN A 88 -3.58 -6.41 -12.03
C GLN A 88 -5.08 -6.57 -11.79
N TYR A 89 -5.47 -7.05 -10.61
CA TYR A 89 -6.87 -7.19 -10.21
C TYR A 89 -7.56 -5.84 -10.18
N HIS A 90 -6.98 -4.86 -9.47
CA HIS A 90 -7.52 -3.53 -9.33
C HIS A 90 -7.67 -2.82 -10.69
N SER A 91 -6.64 -2.90 -11.54
CA SER A 91 -6.64 -2.30 -12.87
C SER A 91 -7.70 -2.91 -13.78
N LEU A 92 -7.77 -4.26 -13.82
CA LEU A 92 -8.75 -4.98 -14.64
C LEU A 92 -10.18 -4.75 -14.13
N ARG A 93 -10.37 -4.78 -12.82
CA ARG A 93 -11.65 -4.48 -12.17
C ARG A 93 -12.14 -3.08 -12.55
N SER A 94 -11.28 -2.07 -12.42
CA SER A 94 -11.62 -0.68 -12.74
C SER A 94 -11.94 -0.51 -14.23
N HIS A 95 -11.21 -1.19 -15.10
CA HIS A 95 -11.47 -1.18 -16.54
C HIS A 95 -12.85 -1.75 -16.92
N ILE A 96 -13.29 -2.81 -16.23
CA ILE A 96 -14.57 -3.49 -16.53
C ILE A 96 -15.75 -2.83 -15.78
N LEU A 97 -15.51 -2.23 -14.60
CA LEU A 97 -16.58 -1.78 -13.69
C LEU A 97 -16.84 -0.26 -13.63
N HIS A 98 -16.14 0.62 -14.36
CA HIS A 98 -16.39 2.08 -14.26
C HIS A 98 -17.62 2.58 -15.06
N PRO A 99 -18.41 3.60 -14.59
CA PRO A 99 -18.79 4.00 -13.23
C PRO A 99 -20.32 3.88 -12.97
N ASP A 100 -21.08 3.14 -13.77
CA ASP A 100 -22.55 3.18 -13.69
C ASP A 100 -23.15 2.29 -12.58
N ILE A 101 -22.38 1.36 -12.02
CA ILE A 101 -22.81 0.53 -10.88
C ILE A 101 -22.68 1.31 -9.55
N TYR A 102 -21.94 2.41 -9.55
CA TYR A 102 -21.62 3.18 -8.35
C TYR A 102 -22.59 4.34 -8.07
N VAL A 103 -23.55 4.59 -8.96
CA VAL A 103 -24.57 5.65 -8.81
C VAL A 103 -25.97 5.09 -9.04
N THR A 104 -26.47 4.28 -8.11
CA THR A 104 -27.92 4.09 -7.97
C THR A 104 -28.37 4.32 -6.53
N SER A 105 -28.17 5.55 -6.05
CA SER A 105 -29.15 6.15 -5.14
C SER A 105 -29.02 7.68 -5.14
N LYS A 106 -30.01 8.34 -5.76
CA LYS A 106 -30.24 9.78 -5.65
C LYS A 106 -30.97 10.05 -4.33
N VAL A 107 -30.28 10.10 -3.19
CA VAL A 107 -30.76 10.73 -1.94
C VAL A 107 -29.57 11.36 -1.19
N VAL A 108 -29.19 12.54 -1.65
CA VAL A 108 -28.00 13.31 -1.24
C VAL A 108 -28.03 13.58 0.27
N GLY A 109 -27.17 12.93 1.05
CA GLY A 109 -26.88 13.30 2.45
C GLY A 109 -26.61 12.14 3.43
N ILE A 110 -27.35 11.03 3.32
CA ILE A 110 -27.14 9.83 4.16
C ILE A 110 -26.31 8.77 3.42
N ILE A 111 -26.34 8.84 2.08
CA ILE A 111 -25.67 7.90 1.18
C ILE A 111 -24.15 8.00 1.27
N ASP A 112 -23.55 9.17 1.52
CA ASP A 112 -22.08 9.28 1.58
C ASP A 112 -21.47 8.43 2.69
N TYR A 113 -22.14 8.26 3.83
CA TYR A 113 -21.64 7.54 4.99
C TYR A 113 -21.62 6.03 4.80
N GLU A 114 -22.76 5.43 4.44
CA GLU A 114 -22.86 3.98 4.21
C GLU A 114 -22.11 3.57 2.95
N TYR A 115 -22.07 4.44 1.94
CA TYR A 115 -21.34 4.20 0.70
C TYR A 115 -19.83 4.30 0.89
N SER A 116 -19.32 5.33 1.58
CA SER A 116 -17.88 5.42 1.86
C SER A 116 -17.44 4.26 2.73
N THR A 117 -18.19 3.93 3.79
CA THR A 117 -17.87 2.78 4.66
C THR A 117 -17.94 1.45 3.91
N THR A 118 -18.92 1.24 3.03
CA THR A 118 -19.01 0.01 2.19
C THR A 118 -17.87 -0.06 1.18
N LEU A 119 -17.48 1.06 0.56
CA LEU A 119 -16.38 1.10 -0.41
C LEU A 119 -15.01 0.92 0.27
N ILE A 120 -14.82 1.56 1.43
CA ILE A 120 -13.65 1.38 2.29
C ILE A 120 -13.58 -0.07 2.79
N ASP A 121 -14.67 -0.61 3.34
CA ASP A 121 -14.73 -1.99 3.84
C ASP A 121 -14.50 -2.99 2.69
N TYR A 122 -15.03 -2.73 1.50
CA TYR A 122 -14.72 -3.53 0.32
C TYR A 122 -13.22 -3.49 -0.03
N GLU A 123 -12.59 -2.33 -0.05
CA GLU A 123 -11.15 -2.24 -0.31
C GLU A 123 -10.30 -2.93 0.76
N LEU A 124 -10.74 -2.88 2.02
CA LEU A 124 -10.04 -3.47 3.16
C LEU A 124 -10.23 -4.97 3.30
N ASN A 125 -11.46 -5.44 3.07
CA ASN A 125 -11.96 -6.74 3.52
C ASN A 125 -12.71 -7.53 2.45
N SER A 126 -12.80 -7.10 1.18
CA SER A 126 -13.60 -7.83 0.18
C SER A 126 -13.06 -9.25 -0.04
N TYR A 127 -13.63 -10.18 0.73
CA TYR A 127 -13.22 -11.57 0.77
C TYR A 127 -13.43 -12.21 -0.59
N MET A 128 -12.69 -13.28 -0.86
CA MET A 128 -12.72 -13.97 -2.16
C MET A 128 -14.15 -14.22 -2.68
N ASN A 129 -15.06 -14.70 -1.82
CA ASN A 129 -16.43 -15.02 -2.21
C ASN A 129 -17.21 -13.78 -2.68
N VAL A 130 -17.11 -12.66 -1.94
CA VAL A 130 -17.79 -11.40 -2.30
C VAL A 130 -17.28 -10.85 -3.63
N ARG A 131 -15.96 -10.93 -3.85
CA ARG A 131 -15.34 -10.56 -5.13
C ARG A 131 -15.84 -11.43 -6.27
N LEU A 132 -15.86 -12.75 -6.10
CA LEU A 132 -16.31 -13.69 -7.12
C LEU A 132 -17.78 -13.50 -7.46
N ASP A 133 -18.65 -13.32 -6.46
CA ASP A 133 -20.09 -13.10 -6.67
C ASP A 133 -20.33 -11.82 -7.50
N SER A 134 -19.61 -10.74 -7.17
CA SER A 134 -19.67 -9.48 -7.93
C SER A 134 -19.21 -9.67 -9.39
N ILE A 135 -18.17 -10.48 -9.61
CA ILE A 135 -17.64 -10.74 -10.95
C ILE A 135 -18.60 -11.60 -11.78
N ILE A 136 -19.27 -12.58 -11.15
CA ILE A 136 -20.27 -13.44 -11.82
C ILE A 136 -21.41 -12.61 -12.40
N GLN A 137 -21.77 -11.50 -11.76
CA GLN A 137 -22.83 -10.59 -12.20
C GLN A 137 -22.42 -9.68 -13.37
N ILE A 138 -21.13 -9.60 -13.72
CA ILE A 138 -20.65 -8.82 -14.88
C ILE A 138 -21.20 -9.42 -16.18
N ASP A 139 -21.64 -8.52 -17.07
CA ASP A 139 -22.16 -8.83 -18.39
C ASP A 139 -21.21 -9.74 -19.21
N ASN A 140 -21.80 -10.67 -19.98
CA ASN A 140 -21.08 -11.67 -20.76
C ASN A 140 -20.28 -11.07 -21.94
N THR A 141 -20.49 -9.80 -22.28
CA THR A 141 -19.66 -9.04 -23.23
C THR A 141 -18.18 -8.99 -22.83
N PHE A 142 -17.87 -9.16 -21.54
CA PHE A 142 -16.50 -9.18 -20.99
C PHE A 142 -16.03 -10.60 -20.63
N GLU A 143 -16.54 -11.66 -21.26
CA GLU A 143 -16.30 -13.06 -20.83
C GLU A 143 -14.82 -13.44 -20.65
N LYS A 144 -13.92 -12.92 -21.51
CA LYS A 144 -12.48 -13.19 -21.41
C LYS A 144 -11.86 -12.49 -20.20
N GLU A 145 -12.17 -11.21 -20.05
CA GLU A 145 -11.74 -10.35 -18.95
C GLU A 145 -12.29 -10.84 -17.61
N LYS A 146 -13.56 -11.30 -17.59
CA LYS A 146 -14.24 -11.91 -16.45
C LYS A 146 -13.50 -13.16 -15.97
N LYS A 147 -13.11 -14.06 -16.86
CA LYS A 147 -12.28 -15.24 -16.49
C LYS A 147 -10.96 -14.83 -15.86
N LYS A 148 -10.28 -13.84 -16.42
CA LYS A 148 -9.03 -13.31 -15.85
C LYS A 148 -9.28 -12.65 -14.48
N LEU A 149 -10.37 -11.91 -14.34
CA LEU A 149 -10.73 -11.22 -13.10
C LEU A 149 -11.11 -12.21 -11.99
N MET A 150 -11.79 -13.31 -12.31
CA MET A 150 -12.07 -14.40 -11.37
C MET A 150 -10.77 -15.09 -10.91
N TYR A 151 -9.86 -15.39 -11.84
CA TYR A 151 -8.55 -15.92 -11.49
C TYR A 151 -7.82 -14.97 -10.53
N LEU A 152 -7.72 -13.70 -10.89
CA LEU A 152 -7.06 -12.70 -10.05
C LEU A 152 -7.75 -12.54 -8.68
N ALA A 153 -9.09 -12.61 -8.59
CA ALA A 153 -9.83 -12.50 -7.33
C ALA A 153 -9.49 -13.62 -6.33
N ILE A 154 -9.13 -14.81 -6.81
CA ILE A 154 -8.76 -15.95 -5.97
C ILE A 154 -7.39 -15.73 -5.31
N PHE A 155 -6.43 -15.20 -6.07
CA PHE A 155 -5.04 -15.07 -5.62
C PHE A 155 -4.70 -13.69 -5.05
N THR A 156 -5.53 -12.68 -5.32
CA THR A 156 -5.28 -11.33 -4.84
C THR A 156 -5.59 -11.24 -3.34
N PRO A 157 -4.61 -10.87 -2.50
CA PRO A 157 -4.87 -10.62 -1.08
C PRO A 157 -5.80 -9.41 -0.89
N THR A 158 -6.46 -9.33 0.25
CA THR A 158 -7.09 -8.06 0.66
C THR A 158 -6.02 -7.03 1.04
N THR A 159 -6.40 -5.76 1.13
CA THR A 159 -5.46 -4.72 1.58
C THR A 159 -5.01 -4.96 3.03
N SER A 160 -5.89 -5.51 3.88
CA SER A 160 -5.55 -5.94 5.24
C SER A 160 -4.56 -7.12 5.26
N ASP A 161 -4.75 -8.10 4.36
CA ASP A 161 -3.81 -9.22 4.19
C ASP A 161 -2.43 -8.71 3.77
N LEU A 162 -2.35 -7.75 2.83
CA LEU A 162 -1.10 -7.14 2.39
C LEU A 162 -0.35 -6.46 3.55
N HIS A 163 -1.05 -5.73 4.42
CA HIS A 163 -0.46 -5.14 5.63
C HIS A 163 0.13 -6.22 6.55
N THR A 164 -0.66 -7.25 6.84
CA THR A 164 -0.26 -8.35 7.72
C THR A 164 0.96 -9.09 7.17
N LEU A 165 0.94 -9.38 5.87
CA LEU A 165 2.03 -10.04 5.17
C LEU A 165 3.30 -9.18 5.14
N LEU A 166 3.18 -7.88 4.86
CA LEU A 166 4.30 -6.96 4.93
C LEU A 166 4.90 -6.95 6.33
N LYS A 167 4.07 -6.76 7.35
CA LYS A 167 4.49 -6.71 8.76
C LYS A 167 5.28 -7.96 9.14
N GLU A 168 4.75 -9.15 8.82
CA GLU A 168 5.42 -10.41 9.13
C GLU A 168 6.69 -10.62 8.29
N THR A 169 6.69 -10.19 7.03
CA THR A 169 7.88 -10.24 6.17
C THR A 169 8.99 -9.36 6.73
N LEU A 170 8.69 -8.10 7.03
CA LEU A 170 9.66 -7.14 7.57
C LEU A 170 10.13 -7.55 8.96
N LYS A 171 9.26 -8.05 9.82
CA LYS A 171 9.63 -8.60 11.14
C LYS A 171 10.67 -9.71 11.04
N ARG A 172 10.67 -10.51 9.97
CA ARG A 172 11.62 -11.61 9.73
C ARG A 172 12.84 -11.19 8.91
N SER A 173 12.74 -10.09 8.17
CA SER A 173 13.78 -9.59 7.26
C SER A 173 15.02 -9.11 8.01
N LYS A 174 16.11 -9.89 7.94
CA LYS A 174 17.38 -9.50 8.59
C LYS A 174 18.01 -8.30 7.91
N VAL A 175 17.83 -8.19 6.60
CA VAL A 175 18.35 -7.07 5.79
C VAL A 175 17.63 -5.77 6.16
N PHE A 176 16.30 -5.79 6.22
CA PHE A 176 15.53 -4.59 6.62
C PHE A 176 15.96 -4.06 7.99
N TRP A 177 16.10 -4.94 8.99
CA TRP A 177 16.54 -4.53 10.32
C TRP A 177 18.02 -4.15 10.38
N SER A 178 18.90 -4.66 9.51
CA SER A 178 20.30 -4.26 9.52
C SER A 178 20.54 -2.88 8.90
N LEU A 179 19.70 -2.48 7.94
CA LEU A 179 19.79 -1.19 7.23
C LEU A 179 19.14 -0.03 7.99
N MET A 180 18.34 -0.30 9.02
CA MET A 180 17.70 0.75 9.82
C MET A 180 18.47 1.11 11.10
N ASN A 181 18.56 2.40 11.38
CA ASN A 181 18.98 2.92 12.68
C ASN A 181 17.93 2.64 13.78
N ALA A 182 18.30 2.82 15.06
CA ALA A 182 17.43 2.51 16.18
C ALA A 182 16.11 3.33 16.22
N GLU A 183 16.15 4.56 15.74
CA GLU A 183 14.98 5.44 15.69
C GLU A 183 13.98 4.95 14.63
N ASN A 184 14.45 4.69 13.40
CA ASN A 184 13.64 4.16 12.30
C ASN A 184 13.01 2.80 12.67
N LYS A 185 13.74 1.95 13.41
CA LYS A 185 13.19 0.70 13.95
C LYS A 185 12.00 0.93 14.87
N LYS A 186 12.14 1.86 15.82
CA LYS A 186 11.08 2.23 16.76
C LYS A 186 9.88 2.80 16.02
N MET A 187 10.11 3.67 15.04
CA MET A 187 9.05 4.27 14.23
C MET A 187 8.32 3.22 13.37
N SER A 188 9.03 2.25 12.79
CA SER A 188 8.42 1.13 12.06
C SER A 188 7.50 0.28 12.94
N ILE A 189 7.96 -0.08 14.15
CA ILE A 189 7.16 -0.83 15.12
C ILE A 189 5.90 -0.04 15.52
N LEU A 190 6.03 1.27 15.76
CA LEU A 190 4.91 2.11 16.16
C LEU A 190 3.89 2.26 15.02
N TYR A 191 4.34 2.44 13.78
CA TYR A 191 3.48 2.45 12.59
C TYR A 191 2.63 1.18 12.53
N PHE A 192 3.25 0.00 12.59
CA PHE A 192 2.50 -1.27 12.50
C PHE A 192 1.46 -1.41 13.61
N LYS A 193 1.80 -1.03 14.84
CA LYS A 193 0.85 -1.03 15.96
C LYS A 193 -0.33 -0.09 15.75
N GLN A 194 -0.11 1.10 15.18
CA GLN A 194 -1.19 2.04 14.91
C GLN A 194 -2.12 1.52 13.80
N ILE A 195 -1.57 0.94 12.73
CA ILE A 195 -2.38 0.34 11.68
C ILE A 195 -3.15 -0.88 12.20
N ASP A 196 -2.53 -1.76 13.00
CA ASP A 196 -3.25 -2.88 13.64
C ASP A 196 -4.43 -2.37 14.47
N HIS A 197 -4.21 -1.31 15.26
CA HIS A 197 -5.28 -0.70 16.05
C HIS A 197 -6.42 -0.16 15.16
N LEU A 198 -6.10 0.49 14.04
CA LEU A 198 -7.11 0.96 13.09
C LEU A 198 -7.87 -0.21 12.43
N ILE A 199 -7.21 -1.33 12.13
CA ILE A 199 -7.87 -2.56 11.65
C ILE A 199 -8.82 -3.11 12.71
N ASP A 200 -8.39 -3.14 13.97
CA ASP A 200 -9.26 -3.59 15.08
C ASP A 200 -10.49 -2.68 15.24
N LEU A 201 -10.33 -1.36 15.06
CA LEU A 201 -11.44 -0.41 15.07
C LEU A 201 -12.39 -0.62 13.87
N ALA A 202 -11.84 -0.91 12.70
CA ALA A 202 -12.57 -1.19 11.46
C ALA A 202 -13.37 -2.50 11.50
N ASN A 203 -12.93 -3.48 12.30
CA ASN A 203 -13.60 -4.78 12.41
C ASN A 203 -14.67 -4.85 13.52
N LYS A 204 -14.98 -3.73 14.18
CA LYS A 204 -16.06 -3.66 15.19
C LYS A 204 -17.43 -3.77 14.53
N GLU A 205 -18.43 -4.23 15.29
CA GLU A 205 -19.83 -4.33 14.85
C GLU A 205 -20.39 -2.99 14.31
N LYS A 206 -19.90 -1.87 14.83
CA LYS A 206 -20.11 -0.53 14.28
C LYS A 206 -18.74 0.12 14.07
N PRO A 207 -18.18 0.03 12.86
CA PRO A 207 -16.86 0.58 12.61
C PRO A 207 -16.89 2.11 12.59
N ASP A 208 -15.83 2.73 13.10
CA ASP A 208 -15.68 4.18 13.07
C ASP A 208 -15.27 4.62 11.64
N PRO A 209 -16.06 5.46 10.96
CA PRO A 209 -15.78 5.89 9.58
C PRO A 209 -14.47 6.66 9.44
N GLU A 210 -14.08 7.43 10.45
CA GLU A 210 -12.83 8.19 10.41
C GLU A 210 -11.63 7.24 10.53
N ALA A 211 -11.76 6.21 11.38
CA ALA A 211 -10.77 5.13 11.47
C ALA A 211 -10.64 4.37 10.15
N LEU A 212 -11.77 4.05 9.52
CA LEU A 212 -11.84 3.37 8.22
C LEU A 212 -11.17 4.20 7.12
N GLU A 213 -11.47 5.50 7.02
CA GLU A 213 -10.90 6.35 5.97
C GLU A 213 -9.39 6.57 6.17
N VAL A 214 -8.93 6.75 7.41
CA VAL A 214 -7.49 6.82 7.70
C VAL A 214 -6.82 5.49 7.37
N LEU A 215 -7.41 4.36 7.76
CA LEU A 215 -6.87 3.03 7.44
C LEU A 215 -6.75 2.82 5.93
N ARG A 216 -7.81 3.11 5.18
CA ARG A 216 -7.82 3.02 3.71
C ARG A 216 -6.69 3.85 3.11
N ARG A 217 -6.65 5.14 3.41
CA ARG A 217 -5.63 6.07 2.90
C ARG A 217 -4.22 5.55 3.17
N GLU A 218 -3.98 5.07 4.37
CA GLU A 218 -2.66 4.63 4.82
C GLU A 218 -2.22 3.33 4.18
N LEU A 219 -3.13 2.35 4.06
CA LEU A 219 -2.84 1.11 3.38
C LEU A 219 -2.71 1.28 1.86
N THR A 220 -3.52 2.15 1.24
CA THR A 220 -3.36 2.53 -0.17
C THR A 220 -2.01 3.22 -0.40
N ARG A 221 -1.62 4.17 0.46
CA ARG A 221 -0.31 4.82 0.38
C ARG A 221 0.82 3.82 0.53
N LEU A 222 0.71 2.91 1.49
CA LEU A 222 1.67 1.84 1.71
C LEU A 222 1.85 0.99 0.45
N PHE A 223 0.73 0.57 -0.16
CA PHE A 223 0.73 -0.20 -1.41
C PHE A 223 1.54 0.52 -2.51
N TYR A 224 1.19 1.77 -2.81
CA TYR A 224 1.89 2.52 -3.87
C TYR A 224 3.36 2.75 -3.55
N THR A 225 3.68 2.97 -2.27
CA THR A 225 5.06 3.17 -1.86
C THR A 225 5.88 1.91 -2.06
N LEU A 226 5.37 0.74 -1.65
CA LEU A 226 6.08 -0.53 -1.84
C LEU A 226 6.28 -0.81 -3.33
N LYS A 227 5.23 -0.65 -4.15
CA LYS A 227 5.30 -0.82 -5.60
C LYS A 227 6.40 0.05 -6.21
N LEU A 228 6.38 1.36 -5.92
CA LEU A 228 7.38 2.30 -6.42
C LEU A 228 8.80 1.89 -5.98
N ASN A 229 9.00 1.51 -4.72
CA ASN A 229 10.31 1.07 -4.24
C ASN A 229 10.80 -0.20 -4.95
N PHE A 230 9.92 -1.15 -5.27
CA PHE A 230 10.32 -2.32 -6.06
C PHE A 230 10.68 -1.96 -7.51
N GLU A 231 9.91 -1.07 -8.14
CA GLU A 231 10.18 -0.57 -9.49
C GLU A 231 11.52 0.18 -9.56
N LEU A 232 11.79 1.08 -8.59
CA LEU A 232 13.03 1.85 -8.50
C LEU A 232 14.26 0.97 -8.31
N LEU A 233 14.12 -0.15 -7.59
CA LEU A 233 15.20 -1.10 -7.38
C LEU A 233 15.47 -1.98 -8.63
N GLY A 234 14.72 -1.76 -9.71
CA GLY A 234 14.91 -2.46 -10.99
C GLY A 234 14.62 -3.95 -10.90
N VAL A 235 13.77 -4.34 -9.94
CA VAL A 235 13.51 -5.74 -9.71
C VAL A 235 12.38 -6.23 -10.62
N TYR A 236 12.77 -6.67 -11.81
CA TYR A 236 11.93 -7.37 -12.79
C TYR A 236 12.53 -8.72 -13.15
#